data_AF-A0A519VW12-F1
#
_entry.id   AF-A0A519VW12-F1
#
_cell.length_a   1.000
_cell.length_b   1.000
_cell.length_c   1.000
_cell.angle_alpha   90.00
_cell.angle_beta   90.00
_cell.angle_gamma   90.00
#
_symmetry.space_group_name_H-M   'P 1'
#
loop_
_entity.id
_entity.type
_entity.pdbx_description
1 polymer ?
#
loop_
_entity_poly.entity_id
_entity_poly.type
_entity_poly.pdbx_seq_one_letter_code
_entity_poly.pdbx_strand_id
1 'polypeptide(L)'
;MKRRIFLQNTGLLAAGLAASKVSFAAAPDFPVVRVAASKRHFVSQSVDAAIAEFHKNVKNKELAYLFENCFPNTLDTTVTYTQKDGKPDTYVITGDIDAMWLRDSTAQVTPYLPLVKGDKKLQDLIHGVVNHQVKSIIKDPYANAFYGDPNKVGEWKTDHTDMKPGVHERKWEIDSLCYPIRLSYQYWKLTGDTTPFDNTWREAITVILKTFKEQQRKNGQGPYHFQRETMFATDTTPLSGYGYPVKP
;
A
#
# COMPACT_ATOMS: atom_id res chain seq x y z
N MET A 1 9.06 65.26 -31.13
CA MET A 1 8.35 63.96 -30.97
C MET A 1 7.04 63.98 -31.76
N LYS A 2 6.78 62.98 -32.60
CA LYS A 2 5.51 62.88 -33.35
C LYS A 2 4.40 62.37 -32.41
N ARG A 3 3.46 63.25 -32.04
CA ARG A 3 2.36 63.01 -31.07
C ARG A 3 1.58 61.71 -31.32
N ARG A 4 1.38 61.36 -32.59
CA ARG A 4 0.73 60.11 -33.03
C ARG A 4 1.47 58.84 -32.60
N ILE A 5 2.80 58.85 -32.73
CA ILE A 5 3.65 57.70 -32.37
C ILE A 5 3.66 57.53 -30.85
N PHE A 6 3.71 58.63 -30.10
CA PHE A 6 3.61 58.59 -28.64
C PHE A 6 2.27 57.99 -28.18
N LEU A 7 1.14 58.45 -28.73
CA LEU A 7 -0.18 57.91 -28.36
C LEU A 7 -0.33 56.42 -28.72
N GLN A 8 0.20 55.99 -29.87
CA GLN A 8 0.18 54.58 -30.27
C GLN A 8 1.02 53.71 -29.33
N ASN A 9 2.24 54.17 -28.99
CA ASN A 9 3.12 53.42 -28.10
C ASN A 9 2.58 53.36 -26.67
N THR A 10 2.01 54.47 -26.17
CA THR A 10 1.38 54.51 -24.84
C THR A 10 0.12 53.64 -24.79
N GLY A 11 -0.69 53.61 -25.86
CA GLY A 11 -1.85 52.73 -25.98
C GLY A 11 -1.47 51.24 -26.00
N LEU A 12 -0.43 50.88 -26.76
CA LEU A 12 0.12 49.52 -26.79
C LEU A 12 0.70 49.10 -25.43
N LEU A 13 1.40 50.00 -24.73
CA LEU A 13 1.89 49.73 -23.38
C LEU A 13 0.75 49.53 -22.38
N ALA A 14 -0.28 50.37 -22.43
CA ALA A 14 -1.44 50.26 -21.56
C ALA A 14 -2.23 48.97 -21.82
N ALA A 15 -2.40 48.58 -23.10
CA ALA A 15 -3.01 47.32 -23.48
C ALA A 15 -2.17 46.11 -23.04
N GLY A 16 -0.84 46.18 -23.18
CA GLY A 16 0.08 45.14 -22.71
C GLY A 16 0.07 44.96 -21.19
N LEU A 17 0.02 46.07 -20.44
CA LEU A 17 -0.08 46.08 -18.97
C LEU A 17 -1.46 45.63 -18.47
N ALA A 18 -2.53 45.91 -19.22
CA ALA A 18 -3.85 45.38 -18.94
C ALA A 18 -3.88 43.86 -19.20
N ALA A 19 -3.37 43.41 -20.35
CA ALA A 19 -3.29 42.00 -20.71
C ALA A 19 -2.40 41.18 -19.75
N SER A 20 -1.31 41.74 -19.22
CA SER A 20 -0.47 41.07 -18.21
C SER A 20 -1.16 40.91 -16.86
N LYS A 21 -2.18 41.73 -16.55
CA LYS A 21 -3.05 41.54 -15.38
C LYS A 21 -4.19 40.55 -15.63
N VAL A 22 -4.43 40.19 -16.90
CA VAL A 22 -5.33 39.11 -17.30
C VAL A 22 -4.50 37.86 -17.62
N SER A 23 -3.64 37.45 -16.68
CA SER A 23 -3.19 36.06 -16.64
C SER A 23 -4.41 35.21 -16.30
N PHE A 24 -5.02 34.60 -17.33
CA PHE A 24 -6.21 33.76 -17.22
C PHE A 24 -5.98 32.43 -16.47
N ALA A 25 -4.76 32.18 -15.99
CA ALA A 25 -4.47 31.08 -15.08
C ALA A 25 -4.30 31.67 -13.68
N ALA A 26 -5.40 31.73 -12.91
CA ALA A 26 -5.28 31.83 -11.46
C ALA A 26 -4.43 30.64 -11.00
N ALA A 27 -3.40 30.89 -10.20
CA ALA A 27 -2.69 29.79 -9.54
C ALA A 27 -3.72 28.96 -8.77
N PRO A 28 -3.63 27.61 -8.80
CA PRO A 28 -4.57 26.79 -8.05
C PRO A 28 -4.50 27.16 -6.56
N ASP A 29 -5.66 27.14 -5.89
CA ASP A 29 -5.76 27.41 -4.45
C ASP A 29 -4.83 26.49 -3.62
N PHE A 30 -4.46 25.32 -4.17
CA PHE A 30 -3.58 24.32 -3.55
C PHE A 30 -2.55 23.76 -4.56
N PRO A 31 -1.36 23.33 -4.12
CA PRO A 31 -0.35 22.74 -4.99
C PRO A 31 -0.77 21.35 -5.50
N VAL A 32 -0.41 21.02 -6.74
CA VAL A 32 -0.64 19.67 -7.30
C VAL A 32 0.38 18.71 -6.69
N VAL A 33 -0.07 17.77 -5.86
CA VAL A 33 0.79 16.78 -5.17
C VAL A 33 0.49 15.33 -5.56
N ARG A 34 -0.71 15.04 -6.08
CA ARG A 34 -1.01 13.73 -6.67
C ARG A 34 -0.13 13.48 -7.89
N VAL A 35 0.33 12.24 -8.03
CA VAL A 35 1.19 11.84 -9.16
C VAL A 35 0.46 12.06 -10.49
N ALA A 36 1.21 12.59 -11.47
CA ALA A 36 0.71 12.82 -12.82
C ALA A 36 0.08 11.54 -13.40
N ALA A 37 -1.02 11.68 -14.13
CA ALA A 37 -1.82 10.53 -14.59
C ALA A 37 -1.00 9.45 -15.31
N SER A 38 -0.01 9.82 -16.12
CA SER A 38 0.87 8.89 -16.85
C SER A 38 1.89 8.15 -15.98
N LYS A 39 2.08 8.57 -14.73
CA LYS A 39 3.02 7.99 -13.77
C LYS A 39 2.33 7.20 -12.65
N ARG A 40 0.99 7.15 -12.64
CA ARG A 40 0.23 6.38 -11.65
C ARG A 40 0.42 4.89 -11.91
N HIS A 41 0.69 4.12 -10.87
CA HIS A 41 0.94 2.69 -10.99
C HIS A 41 -0.31 1.89 -11.38
N PHE A 42 -1.48 2.35 -10.95
CA PHE A 42 -2.76 1.74 -11.27
C PHE A 42 -3.88 2.78 -11.34
N VAL A 43 -4.85 2.56 -12.23
CA VAL A 43 -6.02 3.45 -12.41
C VAL A 43 -7.31 2.64 -12.26
N SER A 44 -8.17 3.09 -11.35
CA SER A 44 -9.52 2.55 -11.14
C SER A 44 -10.55 3.62 -11.47
N GLN A 45 -11.50 3.26 -12.34
CA GLN A 45 -12.57 4.17 -12.74
C GLN A 45 -13.51 4.44 -11.57
N SER A 46 -13.79 3.44 -10.72
CA SER A 46 -14.63 3.63 -9.55
C SER A 46 -13.97 4.50 -8.48
N VAL A 47 -12.64 4.46 -8.34
CA VAL A 47 -11.92 5.36 -7.43
C VAL A 47 -11.95 6.80 -7.94
N ASP A 48 -11.68 7.04 -9.22
CA ASP A 48 -11.76 8.39 -9.80
C ASP A 48 -13.20 8.94 -9.75
N ALA A 49 -14.22 8.09 -9.96
CA ALA A 49 -15.62 8.46 -9.79
C ALA A 49 -15.96 8.83 -8.33
N ALA A 50 -15.43 8.09 -7.35
CA ALA A 50 -15.61 8.40 -5.93
C ALA A 50 -14.96 9.75 -5.55
N ILE A 51 -13.79 10.06 -6.11
CA ILE A 51 -13.13 11.37 -5.95
C ILE A 51 -13.99 12.49 -6.52
N ALA A 52 -14.48 12.35 -7.76
CA ALA A 52 -15.37 13.33 -8.38
C ALA A 52 -16.66 13.53 -7.58
N GLU A 53 -17.28 12.46 -7.08
CA GLU A 53 -18.49 12.54 -6.25
C GLU A 53 -18.20 13.22 -4.90
N PHE A 54 -17.05 12.96 -4.28
CA PHE A 54 -16.66 13.65 -3.05
C PHE A 54 -16.51 15.16 -3.26
N HIS A 55 -15.80 15.57 -4.33
CA HIS A 55 -15.66 16.99 -4.72
C HIS A 55 -17.01 17.67 -4.93
N LYS A 56 -17.97 16.98 -5.56
CA LYS A 56 -19.30 17.51 -5.82
C LYS A 56 -20.11 17.76 -4.54
N ASN A 57 -19.95 16.92 -3.52
CA ASN A 57 -20.78 16.94 -2.31
C ASN A 57 -20.11 17.62 -1.10
N VAL A 58 -18.81 17.85 -1.14
CA VAL A 58 -18.05 18.45 -0.02
C VAL A 58 -17.64 19.88 -0.35
N LYS A 59 -18.27 20.84 0.32
CA LYS A 59 -18.04 22.27 0.08
C LYS A 59 -16.67 22.77 0.56
N ASN A 60 -16.06 22.08 1.54
CA ASN A 60 -14.74 22.45 2.04
C ASN A 60 -13.68 22.04 1.00
N LYS A 61 -13.09 23.03 0.33
CA LYS A 61 -12.10 22.82 -0.74
C LYS A 61 -10.83 22.12 -0.24
N GLU A 62 -10.38 22.42 0.97
CA GLU A 62 -9.19 21.79 1.55
C GLU A 62 -9.45 20.31 1.86
N LEU A 63 -10.65 19.97 2.37
CA LEU A 63 -11.02 18.59 2.61
C LEU A 63 -11.15 17.79 1.30
N ALA A 64 -11.72 18.38 0.25
CA ALA A 64 -11.79 17.76 -1.07
C ALA A 64 -10.39 17.55 -1.69
N TYR A 65 -9.51 18.54 -1.54
CA TYR A 65 -8.10 18.45 -1.90
C TYR A 65 -7.38 17.30 -1.17
N LEU A 66 -7.52 17.23 0.16
CA LEU A 66 -6.92 16.15 0.96
C LEU A 66 -7.46 14.78 0.55
N PHE A 67 -8.77 14.65 0.31
CA PHE A 67 -9.37 13.39 -0.14
C PHE A 67 -8.82 12.95 -1.50
N GLU A 68 -8.75 13.84 -2.49
CA GLU A 68 -8.21 13.55 -3.81
C GLU A 68 -6.73 13.11 -3.78
N ASN A 69 -5.95 13.64 -2.84
CA ASN A 69 -4.53 13.27 -2.71
C ASN A 69 -4.32 11.98 -1.93
N CYS A 70 -5.10 11.76 -0.86
CA CYS A 70 -4.91 10.63 0.05
C CYS A 70 -5.64 9.37 -0.41
N PHE A 71 -6.88 9.49 -0.87
CA PHE A 71 -7.72 8.33 -1.18
C PHE A 71 -7.12 7.42 -2.27
N PRO A 72 -6.58 7.92 -3.41
CA PRO A 72 -5.99 7.07 -4.43
C PRO A 72 -4.49 6.79 -4.23
N ASN A 73 -3.86 7.28 -3.15
CA ASN A 73 -2.40 7.29 -3.01
C ASN A 73 -1.77 5.88 -3.13
N THR A 74 -2.39 4.87 -2.53
CA THR A 74 -1.99 3.46 -2.68
C THR A 74 -1.94 3.05 -4.16
N LEU A 75 -3.02 3.28 -4.90
CA LEU A 75 -3.10 2.89 -6.32
C LEU A 75 -2.12 3.68 -7.20
N ASP A 76 -1.93 4.95 -6.87
CA ASP A 76 -1.07 5.82 -7.64
C ASP A 76 0.42 5.50 -7.47
N THR A 77 0.83 5.04 -6.28
CA THR A 77 2.25 5.08 -5.88
C THR A 77 2.82 3.77 -5.32
N THR A 78 1.99 2.84 -4.81
CA THR A 78 2.52 1.70 -4.05
C THR A 78 2.27 0.34 -4.66
N VAL A 79 1.31 0.23 -5.57
CA VAL A 79 0.94 -1.06 -6.18
C VAL A 79 1.84 -1.40 -7.37
N THR A 80 2.14 -2.67 -7.54
CA THR A 80 2.67 -3.24 -8.79
C THR A 80 1.81 -4.44 -9.14
N TYR A 81 0.87 -4.25 -10.07
CA TYR A 81 -0.02 -5.29 -10.55
C TYR A 81 0.63 -6.05 -11.71
N THR A 82 0.65 -7.37 -11.61
CA THR A 82 1.09 -8.27 -12.68
C THR A 82 0.09 -9.40 -12.85
N GLN A 83 0.16 -10.09 -13.99
CA GLN A 83 -0.64 -11.28 -14.23
C GLN A 83 0.23 -12.32 -14.91
N LYS A 84 0.30 -13.51 -14.32
CA LYS A 84 1.06 -14.65 -14.85
C LYS A 84 0.11 -15.82 -15.03
N ASP A 85 0.06 -16.37 -16.25
CA ASP A 85 -0.79 -17.51 -16.60
C ASP A 85 -2.26 -17.30 -16.21
N GLY A 86 -2.75 -16.07 -16.39
CA GLY A 86 -4.12 -15.68 -16.03
C GLY A 86 -4.33 -15.43 -14.53
N LYS A 87 -3.39 -15.73 -13.64
CA LYS A 87 -3.48 -15.49 -12.20
C LYS A 87 -2.95 -14.08 -11.84
N PRO A 88 -3.76 -13.21 -11.22
CA PRO A 88 -3.30 -11.89 -10.79
C PRO A 88 -2.34 -11.99 -9.61
N ASP A 89 -1.37 -11.09 -9.55
CA ASP A 89 -0.46 -10.90 -8.43
C ASP A 89 -0.18 -9.41 -8.24
N THR A 90 -0.38 -8.92 -7.02
CA THR A 90 -0.20 -7.50 -6.71
C THR A 90 0.74 -7.36 -5.52
N TYR A 91 1.92 -6.83 -5.81
CA TYR A 91 2.86 -6.40 -4.79
C TYR A 91 2.49 -4.97 -4.33
N VAL A 92 2.48 -4.71 -3.02
CA VAL A 92 2.11 -3.40 -2.48
C VAL A 92 3.14 -2.94 -1.46
N ILE A 93 3.93 -1.93 -1.82
CA ILE A 93 4.91 -1.36 -0.89
C ILE A 93 4.22 -0.44 0.15
N THR A 94 4.88 -0.16 1.26
CA THR A 94 4.32 0.75 2.28
C THR A 94 4.28 2.20 1.82
N GLY A 95 5.23 2.58 0.96
CA GLY A 95 5.40 3.94 0.47
C GLY A 95 6.87 4.22 0.22
N ASP A 96 7.53 4.89 1.17
CA ASP A 96 8.96 5.19 1.12
C ASP A 96 9.86 3.98 1.39
N ILE A 97 9.32 2.89 1.95
CA ILE A 97 10.03 1.62 2.11
C ILE A 97 9.57 0.63 1.04
N ASP A 98 10.51 0.19 0.20
CA ASP A 98 10.34 -0.83 -0.86
C ASP A 98 10.24 -2.25 -0.28
N ALA A 99 9.21 -2.47 0.54
CA ALA A 99 8.81 -3.76 1.07
C ALA A 99 7.29 -3.79 1.35
N MET A 100 6.70 -4.97 1.23
CA MET A 100 5.29 -5.22 1.48
C MET A 100 5.09 -5.82 2.85
N TRP A 101 4.43 -5.09 3.74
CA TRP A 101 3.95 -5.61 5.01
C TRP A 101 2.59 -6.27 4.82
N LEU A 102 2.39 -7.44 5.41
CA LEU A 102 1.09 -8.14 5.33
C LEU A 102 -0.06 -7.30 5.91
N ARG A 103 0.23 -6.56 7.00
CA ARG A 103 -0.69 -5.60 7.60
C ARG A 103 -1.01 -4.46 6.64
N ASP A 104 0.01 -3.74 6.23
CA ASP A 104 -0.11 -2.48 5.50
C ASP A 104 -0.78 -2.70 4.15
N SER A 105 -0.38 -3.75 3.42
CA SER A 105 -0.95 -4.06 2.12
C SER A 105 -2.45 -4.38 2.19
N THR A 106 -2.93 -5.00 3.27
CA THR A 106 -4.38 -5.17 3.49
C THR A 106 -5.03 -3.83 3.82
N ALA A 107 -4.46 -3.07 4.77
CA ALA A 107 -5.05 -1.83 5.24
C ALA A 107 -5.15 -0.79 4.11
N GLN A 108 -4.12 -0.69 3.27
CA GLN A 108 -4.03 0.23 2.14
C GLN A 108 -5.11 -0.01 1.07
N VAL A 109 -5.51 -1.27 0.81
CA VAL A 109 -6.54 -1.59 -0.21
C VAL A 109 -7.95 -1.75 0.35
N THR A 110 -8.09 -1.85 1.68
CA THR A 110 -9.40 -2.02 2.35
C THR A 110 -10.41 -0.92 1.97
N PRO A 111 -10.06 0.38 1.89
CA PRO A 111 -11.00 1.44 1.51
C PRO A 111 -11.61 1.27 0.11
N TYR A 112 -10.98 0.49 -0.76
CA TYR A 112 -11.44 0.25 -2.14
C TYR A 112 -12.40 -0.93 -2.26
N LEU A 113 -12.50 -1.78 -1.22
CA LEU A 113 -13.35 -2.96 -1.21
C LEU A 113 -14.83 -2.68 -1.58
N PRO A 114 -15.48 -1.59 -1.12
CA PRO A 114 -16.85 -1.29 -1.52
C PRO A 114 -17.03 -1.03 -3.04
N LEU A 115 -15.94 -0.72 -3.75
CA LEU A 115 -15.96 -0.32 -5.17
C LEU A 115 -15.74 -1.51 -6.13
N VAL A 116 -15.30 -2.67 -5.63
CA VAL A 116 -14.86 -3.80 -6.48
C VAL A 116 -15.94 -4.38 -7.39
N LYS A 117 -17.22 -4.36 -6.98
CA LYS A 117 -18.32 -4.94 -7.78
C LYS A 117 -18.52 -4.23 -9.12
N GLY A 118 -18.19 -2.93 -9.19
CA GLY A 118 -18.34 -2.10 -10.38
C GLY A 118 -17.06 -1.97 -11.21
N ASP A 119 -15.94 -2.51 -10.72
CA ASP A 119 -14.62 -2.33 -11.33
C ASP A 119 -13.83 -3.64 -11.29
N LYS A 120 -13.92 -4.41 -12.39
CA LYS A 120 -13.24 -5.70 -12.50
C LYS A 120 -11.72 -5.58 -12.38
N LYS A 121 -11.11 -4.48 -12.83
CA LYS A 121 -9.66 -4.29 -12.72
C LYS A 121 -9.28 -4.11 -11.25
N LEU A 122 -10.04 -3.31 -10.51
CA LEU A 122 -9.84 -3.13 -9.07
C LEU A 122 -10.07 -4.45 -8.30
N GLN A 123 -11.08 -5.23 -8.69
CA GLN A 123 -11.32 -6.56 -8.14
C GLN A 123 -10.10 -7.48 -8.37
N ASP A 124 -9.56 -7.51 -9.59
CA ASP A 124 -8.38 -8.31 -9.92
C ASP A 124 -7.12 -7.85 -9.18
N LEU A 125 -6.97 -6.54 -8.98
CA LEU A 125 -5.89 -5.99 -8.17
C LEU A 125 -5.95 -6.53 -6.74
N ILE A 126 -7.12 -6.51 -6.09
CA ILE A 126 -7.27 -6.99 -4.71
C ILE A 126 -7.13 -8.51 -4.63
N HIS A 127 -7.63 -9.26 -5.62
CA HIS A 127 -7.33 -10.70 -5.75
C HIS A 127 -5.81 -10.92 -5.83
N GLY A 128 -5.10 -10.13 -6.64
CA GLY A 128 -3.65 -10.18 -6.73
C GLY A 128 -2.94 -9.91 -5.39
N VAL A 129 -3.47 -9.02 -4.54
CA VAL A 129 -2.92 -8.79 -3.19
C VAL A 129 -3.08 -10.04 -2.32
N VAL A 130 -4.25 -10.68 -2.35
CA VAL A 130 -4.49 -11.95 -1.61
C VAL A 130 -3.51 -13.02 -2.07
N ASN A 131 -3.30 -13.17 -3.38
CA ASN A 131 -2.35 -14.15 -3.93
C ASN A 131 -0.90 -13.87 -3.49
N HIS A 132 -0.48 -12.60 -3.49
CA HIS A 132 0.87 -12.23 -3.06
C HIS A 132 1.06 -12.50 -1.56
N GLN A 133 0.08 -12.12 -0.72
CA GLN A 133 0.10 -12.40 0.72
C GLN A 133 0.17 -13.90 1.03
N VAL A 134 -0.56 -14.75 0.30
CA VAL A 134 -0.49 -16.21 0.44
C VAL A 134 0.92 -16.73 0.18
N LYS A 135 1.61 -16.24 -0.87
CA LYS A 135 3.00 -16.62 -1.16
C LYS A 135 3.95 -16.21 -0.04
N SER A 136 3.78 -15.00 0.49
CA SER A 136 4.56 -14.47 1.61
C SER A 136 4.39 -15.31 2.89
N ILE A 137 3.15 -15.68 3.24
CA ILE A 137 2.86 -16.50 4.43
C ILE A 137 3.49 -17.89 4.31
N ILE A 138 3.44 -18.51 3.12
CA ILE A 138 4.07 -19.82 2.88
C ILE A 138 5.60 -19.71 2.94
N LYS A 139 6.17 -18.61 2.42
CA LYS A 139 7.61 -18.34 2.47
C LYS A 139 8.12 -18.28 3.92
N ASP A 140 7.47 -17.47 4.76
CA ASP A 140 7.77 -17.41 6.18
C ASP A 140 6.60 -16.83 6.99
N PRO A 141 5.87 -17.63 7.79
CA PRO A 141 4.72 -17.14 8.55
C PRO A 141 5.13 -16.32 9.78
N TYR A 142 6.42 -16.26 10.12
CA TYR A 142 6.94 -15.43 11.20
C TYR A 142 7.41 -14.06 10.72
N ALA A 143 7.44 -13.81 9.41
CA ALA A 143 7.86 -12.54 8.85
C ALA A 143 6.70 -11.55 8.70
N ASN A 144 6.97 -10.29 9.02
CA ASN A 144 6.04 -9.17 8.83
C ASN A 144 6.14 -8.57 7.42
N ALA A 145 7.34 -8.58 6.80
CA ALA A 145 7.62 -7.83 5.57
C ALA A 145 8.38 -8.62 4.49
N PHE A 146 8.04 -8.37 3.23
CA PHE A 146 8.54 -9.12 2.07
C PHE A 146 8.95 -8.22 0.90
N TYR A 147 9.98 -8.64 0.16
CA TYR A 147 10.35 -8.03 -1.10
C TYR A 147 9.53 -8.59 -2.26
N GLY A 148 9.31 -7.78 -3.30
CA GLY A 148 8.68 -8.24 -4.54
C GLY A 148 9.58 -9.22 -5.31
N ASP A 149 10.90 -9.12 -5.14
CA ASP A 149 11.87 -10.12 -5.62
C ASP A 149 12.08 -11.21 -4.54
N PRO A 150 11.72 -12.48 -4.82
CA PRO A 150 11.83 -13.59 -3.86
C PRO A 150 13.27 -13.97 -3.51
N ASN A 151 14.27 -13.44 -4.23
CA ASN A 151 15.69 -13.71 -4.03
C ASN A 151 16.47 -12.51 -3.45
N LYS A 152 15.83 -11.34 -3.29
CA LYS A 152 16.49 -10.15 -2.74
C LYS A 152 16.95 -10.39 -1.30
N VAL A 153 18.18 -10.00 -1.01
CA VAL A 153 18.75 -10.03 0.34
C VAL A 153 18.87 -8.58 0.83
N GLY A 154 18.14 -8.26 1.89
CA GLY A 154 18.00 -6.91 2.42
C GLY A 154 19.09 -6.50 3.41
N GLU A 155 18.93 -5.28 3.94
CA GLU A 155 19.77 -4.73 5.01
C GLU A 155 19.62 -5.51 6.33
N TRP A 156 18.41 -5.98 6.67
CA TRP A 156 18.12 -6.76 7.88
C TRP A 156 18.60 -8.22 7.84
N LYS A 157 19.41 -8.61 6.83
CA LYS A 157 20.01 -9.95 6.76
C LYS A 157 20.89 -10.31 7.96
N THR A 158 21.35 -9.31 8.71
CA THR A 158 22.20 -9.45 9.89
C THR A 158 21.42 -9.65 11.18
N ASP A 159 20.09 -9.58 11.15
CA ASP A 159 19.28 -9.93 12.32
C ASP A 159 19.56 -11.38 12.75
N HIS A 160 19.68 -11.59 14.06
CA HIS A 160 19.90 -12.90 14.66
C HIS A 160 18.58 -13.69 14.73
N THR A 161 18.14 -14.15 13.56
CA THR A 161 16.93 -14.97 13.34
C THR A 161 17.12 -15.79 12.07
N ASP A 162 16.18 -16.69 11.77
CA ASP A 162 16.19 -17.52 10.55
C ASP A 162 15.78 -16.71 9.30
N MET A 163 16.57 -15.70 8.94
CA MET A 163 16.33 -14.88 7.75
C MET A 163 16.43 -15.70 6.45
N LYS A 164 15.58 -15.35 5.47
CA LYS A 164 15.54 -15.96 4.14
C LYS A 164 15.61 -14.87 3.06
N PRO A 165 16.20 -15.14 1.87
CA PRO A 165 16.04 -14.27 0.71
C PRO A 165 14.56 -14.03 0.40
N GLY A 166 14.20 -12.81 -0.01
CA GLY A 166 12.82 -12.38 -0.25
C GLY A 166 12.06 -11.92 1.00
N VAL A 167 12.55 -12.20 2.20
CA VAL A 167 12.04 -11.59 3.44
C VAL A 167 12.75 -10.25 3.65
N HIS A 168 11.98 -9.17 3.81
CA HIS A 168 12.53 -7.85 4.13
C HIS A 168 12.85 -7.76 5.62
N GLU A 169 11.88 -8.10 6.47
CA GLU A 169 12.01 -8.11 7.93
C GLU A 169 11.25 -9.30 8.52
N ARG A 170 11.78 -9.88 9.61
CA ARG A 170 11.23 -11.09 10.24
C ARG A 170 10.81 -10.85 11.69
N LYS A 171 10.11 -9.74 11.95
CA LYS A 171 9.48 -9.50 13.26
C LYS A 171 8.14 -10.21 13.33
N TRP A 172 7.99 -11.11 14.30
CA TRP A 172 6.76 -11.88 14.48
C TRP A 172 5.66 -11.01 15.10
N GLU A 173 4.61 -10.79 14.31
CA GLU A 173 3.47 -9.96 14.68
C GLU A 173 2.20 -10.76 14.37
N ILE A 174 1.37 -11.07 15.38
CA ILE A 174 0.16 -11.89 15.22
C ILE A 174 -0.74 -11.32 14.11
N ASP A 175 -0.88 -10.01 14.06
CA ASP A 175 -1.76 -9.33 13.10
C ASP A 175 -1.29 -9.49 11.65
N SER A 176 0.01 -9.72 11.39
CA SER A 176 0.52 -10.01 10.06
C SER A 176 -0.17 -11.23 9.43
N LEU A 177 -0.62 -12.20 10.24
CA LEU A 177 -1.40 -13.34 9.76
C LEU A 177 -2.91 -13.09 9.81
N CYS A 178 -3.38 -12.13 10.59
CA CYS A 178 -4.81 -11.77 10.66
C CYS A 178 -5.26 -10.90 9.47
N TYR A 179 -4.43 -9.94 9.05
CA TYR A 179 -4.76 -9.01 7.97
C TYR A 179 -5.04 -9.70 6.62
N PRO A 180 -4.27 -10.72 6.19
CA PRO A 180 -4.60 -11.49 4.98
C PRO A 180 -5.90 -12.28 5.08
N ILE A 181 -6.22 -12.85 6.25
CA ILE A 181 -7.51 -13.52 6.50
C ILE A 181 -8.66 -12.51 6.40
N ARG A 182 -8.51 -11.35 7.03
CA ARG A 182 -9.48 -10.25 6.97
C ARG A 182 -9.74 -9.83 5.53
N LEU A 183 -8.68 -9.57 4.74
CA LEU A 183 -8.82 -9.16 3.34
C LEU A 183 -9.54 -10.23 2.52
N SER A 184 -9.09 -11.49 2.64
CA SER A 184 -9.68 -12.65 1.98
C SER A 184 -11.19 -12.76 2.25
N TYR A 185 -11.58 -12.65 3.53
CA TYR A 185 -12.97 -12.73 3.94
C TYR A 185 -13.81 -11.57 3.40
N GLN A 186 -13.33 -10.33 3.52
CA GLN A 186 -14.07 -9.15 3.05
C GLN A 186 -14.20 -9.16 1.52
N TYR A 187 -13.14 -9.53 0.80
CA TYR A 187 -13.15 -9.72 -0.65
C TYR A 187 -14.23 -10.73 -1.05
N TRP A 188 -14.23 -11.93 -0.44
CA TRP A 188 -15.22 -12.96 -0.71
C TRP A 188 -16.65 -12.49 -0.43
N LYS A 189 -16.88 -11.90 0.74
CA LYS A 189 -18.23 -11.45 1.13
C LYS A 189 -18.79 -10.39 0.20
N LEU A 190 -17.93 -9.51 -0.32
CA LEU A 190 -18.35 -8.47 -1.24
C LEU A 190 -18.51 -9.00 -2.66
N THR A 191 -17.57 -9.79 -3.18
CA THR A 191 -17.57 -10.17 -4.60
C THR A 191 -18.33 -11.47 -4.89
N GLY A 192 -18.44 -12.37 -3.90
CA GLY A 192 -18.84 -13.76 -4.12
C GLY A 192 -17.76 -14.59 -4.83
N ASP A 193 -16.63 -14.00 -5.21
CA ASP A 193 -15.55 -14.68 -5.93
C ASP A 193 -14.76 -15.58 -4.98
N THR A 194 -14.69 -16.87 -5.34
CA THR A 194 -13.98 -17.90 -4.60
C THR A 194 -12.67 -18.32 -5.27
N THR A 195 -12.33 -17.73 -6.42
CA THR A 195 -11.11 -18.05 -7.19
C THR A 195 -9.82 -17.95 -6.37
N PRO A 196 -9.64 -16.97 -5.44
CA PRO A 196 -8.43 -16.92 -4.62
C PRO A 196 -8.27 -18.09 -3.64
N PHE A 197 -9.33 -18.84 -3.32
CA PHE A 197 -9.35 -19.87 -2.26
C PHE A 197 -9.00 -21.26 -2.79
N ASP A 198 -7.88 -21.33 -3.52
CA ASP A 198 -7.32 -22.57 -4.08
C ASP A 198 -6.58 -23.40 -3.02
N ASN A 199 -5.85 -24.44 -3.46
CA ASN A 199 -5.06 -25.29 -2.57
C ASN A 199 -3.94 -24.51 -1.86
N THR A 200 -3.35 -23.53 -2.53
CA THR A 200 -2.27 -22.68 -1.99
C THR A 200 -2.80 -21.82 -0.85
N TRP A 201 -3.99 -21.25 -1.00
CA TRP A 201 -4.62 -20.50 0.09
C TRP A 201 -4.90 -21.40 1.31
N ARG A 202 -5.42 -22.61 1.08
CA ARG A 202 -5.65 -23.60 2.18
C ARG A 202 -4.35 -23.98 2.90
N GLU A 203 -3.26 -24.12 2.16
CA GLU A 203 -1.93 -24.35 2.73
C GLU A 203 -1.52 -23.18 3.62
N ALA A 204 -1.64 -21.93 3.15
CA ALA A 204 -1.35 -20.75 3.97
C ALA A 204 -2.17 -20.72 5.27
N ILE A 205 -3.47 -21.03 5.23
CA ILE A 205 -4.30 -21.12 6.46
C ILE A 205 -3.80 -22.22 7.41
N THR A 206 -3.37 -23.36 6.87
CA THR A 206 -2.79 -24.44 7.68
C THR A 206 -1.48 -24.01 8.35
N VAL A 207 -0.62 -23.29 7.61
CA VAL A 207 0.62 -22.71 8.11
C VAL A 207 0.33 -21.67 9.21
N ILE A 208 -0.69 -20.82 9.03
CA ILE A 208 -1.11 -19.84 10.06
C ILE A 208 -1.55 -20.57 11.34
N LEU A 209 -2.41 -21.57 11.23
CA LEU A 209 -2.88 -22.33 12.38
C LEU A 209 -1.73 -23.00 13.13
N LYS A 210 -0.77 -23.58 12.40
CA LYS A 210 0.44 -24.15 12.98
C LYS A 210 1.22 -23.08 13.76
N THR A 211 1.47 -21.93 13.14
CA THR A 211 2.22 -20.81 13.74
C THR A 211 1.55 -20.31 15.02
N PHE A 212 0.23 -20.13 15.02
CA PHE A 212 -0.51 -19.74 16.23
C PHE A 212 -0.39 -20.77 17.35
N LYS A 213 -0.46 -22.08 17.03
CA LYS A 213 -0.28 -23.15 18.03
C LYS A 213 1.14 -23.19 18.59
N GLU A 214 2.15 -23.02 17.76
CA GLU A 214 3.55 -22.93 18.19
C GLU A 214 3.74 -21.78 19.19
N GLN A 215 3.15 -20.62 18.90
CA GLN A 215 3.25 -19.43 19.75
C GLN A 215 2.36 -19.44 21.00
N GLN A 216 1.57 -20.51 21.22
CA GLN A 216 1.00 -20.78 22.54
C GLN A 216 2.08 -21.22 23.55
N ARG A 217 3.26 -21.64 23.08
CA ARG A 217 4.43 -21.99 23.93
C ARG A 217 4.18 -23.04 25.01
N LYS A 218 3.18 -23.90 24.80
CA LYS A 218 2.78 -24.97 25.74
C LYS A 218 3.85 -26.04 25.96
N ASN A 219 4.69 -26.26 24.95
CA ASN A 219 5.71 -27.31 24.94
C ASN A 219 7.14 -26.73 24.88
N GLY A 220 7.33 -25.47 25.30
CA GLY A 220 8.63 -24.79 25.29
C GLY A 220 8.59 -23.45 24.58
N GLN A 221 9.78 -22.89 24.31
CA GLN A 221 9.94 -21.55 23.73
C GLN A 221 9.36 -21.38 22.32
N GLY A 222 9.16 -22.49 21.59
CA GLY A 222 8.74 -22.49 20.19
C GLY A 222 9.90 -22.23 19.23
N PRO A 223 9.63 -22.24 17.91
CA PRO A 223 10.68 -22.18 16.89
C PRO A 223 11.13 -20.75 16.55
N TYR A 224 10.44 -19.72 17.04
CA TYR A 224 10.78 -18.33 16.72
C TYR A 224 11.70 -17.73 17.78
N HIS A 225 12.81 -17.15 17.32
CA HIS A 225 13.67 -16.26 18.09
C HIS A 225 14.08 -15.07 17.21
N PHE A 226 14.37 -13.93 17.84
CA PHE A 226 14.80 -12.73 17.12
C PHE A 226 15.65 -11.83 18.00
N GLN A 227 16.83 -11.42 17.52
CA GLN A 227 17.58 -10.31 18.11
C GLN A 227 18.15 -9.44 17.00
N ARG A 228 18.35 -8.15 17.29
CA ARG A 228 18.98 -7.17 16.42
C ARG A 228 20.05 -6.41 17.19
N GLU A 229 21.19 -6.15 16.55
CA GLU A 229 22.17 -5.19 17.02
C GLU A 229 21.67 -3.77 16.71
N THR A 230 21.23 -3.05 17.73
CA THR A 230 20.56 -1.76 17.57
C THR A 230 20.67 -0.91 18.83
N MET A 231 20.63 0.40 18.67
CA MET A 231 20.53 1.36 19.78
C MET A 231 19.10 1.47 20.34
N PHE A 232 18.11 0.90 19.64
CA PHE A 232 16.69 0.97 20.01
C PHE A 232 16.26 -0.32 20.73
N ALA A 233 16.07 -0.23 22.05
CA ALA A 233 15.71 -1.40 22.87
C ALA A 233 14.41 -2.11 22.42
N THR A 234 13.49 -1.39 21.78
CA THR A 234 12.22 -1.93 21.27
C THR A 234 12.36 -2.68 19.94
N ASP A 235 13.53 -2.62 19.29
CA ASP A 235 13.81 -3.30 18.02
C ASP A 235 14.51 -4.65 18.20
N THR A 236 14.68 -5.13 19.44
CA THR A 236 15.29 -6.43 19.73
C THR A 236 14.55 -7.14 20.86
N THR A 237 14.61 -8.47 20.90
CA THR A 237 13.89 -9.26 21.89
C THR A 237 14.86 -9.74 22.99
N PRO A 238 14.52 -9.56 24.29
CA PRO A 238 15.38 -10.00 25.38
C PRO A 238 15.38 -11.52 25.53
N LEU A 239 16.20 -12.02 26.48
CA LEU A 239 16.26 -13.44 26.86
C LEU A 239 16.57 -14.35 25.66
N SER A 240 17.72 -14.08 25.03
CA SER A 240 18.22 -14.80 23.86
C SER A 240 17.23 -14.81 22.67
N GLY A 241 16.45 -13.73 22.54
CA GLY A 241 15.52 -13.56 21.42
C GLY A 241 14.14 -14.19 21.61
N TYR A 242 13.85 -14.81 22.75
CA TYR A 242 12.57 -15.46 23.03
C TYR A 242 11.54 -14.55 23.74
N GLY A 243 12.00 -13.46 24.32
CA GLY A 243 11.14 -12.50 25.01
C GLY A 243 10.79 -12.93 26.42
N TYR A 244 10.03 -12.09 27.12
CA TYR A 244 9.68 -12.33 28.52
C TYR A 244 8.88 -13.63 28.70
N PRO A 245 9.06 -14.36 29.83
CA PRO A 245 8.33 -15.58 30.09
C PRO A 245 6.81 -15.34 30.12
N VAL A 246 6.07 -16.30 29.60
CA VAL A 246 4.60 -16.36 29.67
C VAL A 246 4.18 -17.61 30.43
N LYS A 247 2.97 -17.61 30.98
CA LYS A 247 2.35 -18.82 31.55
C LYS A 247 1.40 -19.42 30.49
N PRO A 248 1.76 -20.55 29.85
CA PRO A 248 0.98 -21.16 28.77
C PRO A 248 -0.38 -21.71 29.20
#